data_AF-A0A4U0FBT4-F1
#
_entry.id   AF-A0A4U0FBT4-F1
#
_cell.length_a   1.000
_cell.length_b   1.000
_cell.length_c   1.000
_cell.angle_alpha   90.00
_cell.angle_beta   90.00
_cell.angle_gamma   90.00
#
_symmetry.space_group_name_H-M   'P 1'
#
loop_
_entity.id
_entity.type
_entity.pdbx_description
1 polymer ?
#
loop_
_entity_poly.entity_id
_entity_poly.type
_entity_poly.pdbx_seq_one_letter_code
_entity_poly.pdbx_strand_id
1 'polypeptide(L)'
;MIDRSNWNSYFEDRYREFFIKRDKMARLIQQRGVYQADIEDALDDPTWVVRKNTHGDPELPPGVKLDGDCFDVFCETTEGRVLKIIGRLYESGQFQVITVITNISEADMRYYYREKELIQDE
;
A
#
# COMPACT_ATOMS: atom_id res chain seq x y z
N MET A 1 -17.57 19.95 -1.13
CA MET A 1 -16.17 19.76 -0.71
C MET A 1 -15.95 18.27 -0.76
N ILE A 2 -15.26 17.76 -1.79
CA ILE A 2 -14.99 16.31 -1.89
C ILE A 2 -13.98 16.04 -0.78
N ASP A 3 -14.39 15.27 0.21
CA ASP A 3 -13.52 14.77 1.27
C ASP A 3 -12.37 14.04 0.55
N ARG A 4 -11.16 14.64 0.53
CA ARG A 4 -10.00 14.03 -0.12
C ARG A 4 -9.73 12.74 0.64
N SER A 5 -10.25 11.64 0.09
CA SER A 5 -10.15 10.31 0.68
C SER A 5 -8.78 9.68 0.42
N ASN A 6 -7.92 10.36 -0.35
CA ASN A 6 -6.55 9.96 -0.58
C ASN A 6 -5.64 10.47 0.54
N TRP A 7 -4.76 9.59 0.99
CA TRP A 7 -3.81 9.80 2.09
C TRP A 7 -2.39 9.97 1.55
N ASN A 8 -2.26 10.36 0.28
CA ASN A 8 -1.01 10.49 -0.45
C ASN A 8 0.00 11.38 0.28
N SER A 9 -0.35 12.65 0.52
CA SER A 9 0.55 13.58 1.20
C SER A 9 0.95 13.08 2.60
N TYR A 10 0.02 12.49 3.35
CA TYR A 10 0.31 11.92 4.67
C TYR A 10 1.34 10.79 4.59
N PHE A 11 1.20 9.93 3.59
CA PHE A 11 2.07 8.78 3.35
C PHE A 11 3.43 9.24 2.83
N GLU A 12 3.47 10.10 1.81
CA GLU A 12 4.68 10.67 1.21
C GLU A 12 5.54 11.41 2.24
N ASP A 13 4.93 12.22 3.12
CA ASP A 13 5.67 12.98 4.14
C ASP A 13 6.39 12.07 5.15
N ARG A 14 5.85 10.88 5.38
CA ARG A 14 6.30 9.95 6.43
C ARG A 14 7.11 8.79 5.90
N TYR A 15 6.75 8.25 4.73
CA TYR A 15 7.38 7.06 4.16
C TYR A 15 8.87 7.30 3.94
N ARG A 16 9.69 6.35 4.41
CA ARG A 16 11.16 6.38 4.26
C ARG A 16 11.69 5.11 3.62
N GLU A 17 11.24 3.97 4.12
CA GLU A 17 11.67 2.66 3.65
C GLU A 17 10.56 1.65 3.93
N PHE A 18 10.56 0.55 3.18
CA PHE A 18 9.69 -0.58 3.47
C PHE A 18 10.47 -1.79 3.95
N PHE A 19 9.80 -2.68 4.67
CA PHE A 19 10.31 -4.01 4.97
C PHE A 19 9.21 -5.05 4.88
N ILE A 20 9.61 -6.29 4.62
CA ILE A 20 8.71 -7.44 4.60
C ILE A 20 9.31 -8.58 5.40
N LYS A 21 8.48 -9.25 6.21
CA LYS A 21 8.92 -10.43 6.96
C LYS A 21 9.21 -11.58 5.99
N ARG A 22 10.29 -12.33 6.24
CA ARG A 22 10.74 -13.42 5.35
C ARG A 22 9.66 -14.46 5.04
N ASP A 23 8.85 -14.82 6.03
CA ASP A 23 7.73 -15.76 5.88
C ASP A 23 6.62 -15.20 4.98
N LYS A 24 6.35 -13.90 5.07
CA LYS A 24 5.39 -13.21 4.20
C LYS A 24 5.93 -13.11 2.78
N MET A 25 7.21 -12.80 2.61
CA MET A 25 7.82 -12.74 1.28
C MET A 25 7.76 -14.09 0.56
N ALA A 26 8.10 -15.19 1.25
CA ALA A 26 8.00 -16.53 0.69
C ALA A 26 6.57 -16.87 0.22
N ARG A 27 5.54 -16.44 0.97
CA ARG A 27 4.13 -16.63 0.58
C ARG A 27 3.75 -15.80 -0.65
N LEU A 28 4.22 -14.56 -0.76
CA LEU A 28 3.93 -13.72 -1.92
C LEU A 28 4.57 -14.27 -3.20
N ILE A 29 5.81 -14.77 -3.11
CA ILE A 29 6.46 -15.45 -4.23
C ILE A 29 5.65 -16.70 -4.63
N GLN A 30 5.34 -17.56 -3.66
CA GLN A 30 4.68 -18.85 -3.93
C GLN A 30 3.24 -18.70 -4.46
N GLN A 31 2.47 -17.75 -3.92
CA GLN A 31 1.03 -17.64 -4.20
C GLN A 31 0.69 -16.62 -5.27
N ARG A 32 1.52 -15.58 -5.44
CA ARG A 32 1.20 -14.41 -6.27
C ARG A 32 2.24 -14.13 -7.35
N GLY A 33 3.38 -14.84 -7.34
CA GLY A 33 4.50 -14.54 -8.22
C GLY A 33 4.94 -13.08 -8.09
N VAL A 34 4.97 -12.59 -6.84
CA VAL A 34 5.44 -11.24 -6.50
C VAL A 34 6.75 -11.38 -5.75
N TYR A 35 7.80 -10.82 -6.35
CA TYR A 35 9.15 -10.75 -5.81
C TYR A 35 9.38 -9.42 -5.10
N GLN A 36 10.44 -9.33 -4.30
CA GLN A 36 10.79 -8.09 -3.62
C GLN A 36 11.06 -6.95 -4.63
N ALA A 37 11.70 -7.27 -5.76
CA ALA A 37 11.97 -6.29 -6.82
C ALA A 37 10.68 -5.69 -7.42
N ASP A 38 9.59 -6.47 -7.52
CA ASP A 38 8.30 -5.94 -8.01
C ASP A 38 7.71 -4.92 -7.02
N ILE A 39 7.96 -5.11 -5.72
CA ILE A 39 7.50 -4.22 -4.66
C ILE A 39 8.36 -2.95 -4.65
N GLU A 40 9.68 -3.09 -4.79
CA GLU A 40 10.62 -1.96 -4.91
C GLU A 40 10.25 -1.09 -6.10
N ASP A 41 10.11 -1.69 -7.29
CA ASP A 41 9.75 -0.99 -8.53
C ASP A 41 8.39 -0.30 -8.43
N ALA A 42 7.37 -0.97 -7.88
CA ALA A 42 6.06 -0.34 -7.69
C ALA A 42 6.08 0.76 -6.62
N LEU A 43 6.85 0.62 -5.54
CA LEU A 43 7.03 1.66 -4.53
C LEU A 43 8.01 2.76 -4.96
N ASP A 44 8.54 2.72 -6.18
CA ASP A 44 9.25 3.85 -6.82
C ASP A 44 8.32 4.65 -7.76
N ASP A 45 7.08 4.19 -7.99
CA ASP A 45 6.06 4.89 -8.78
C ASP A 45 5.76 6.30 -8.20
N PRO A 46 6.00 7.40 -8.93
CA PRO A 46 5.73 8.75 -8.41
C PRO A 46 4.23 9.04 -8.23
N THR A 47 3.34 8.14 -8.67
CA THR A 47 1.89 8.33 -8.71
C THR A 47 1.13 7.27 -7.91
N TRP A 48 1.63 6.93 -6.72
CA TRP A 48 0.88 6.08 -5.78
C TRP A 48 -0.52 6.63 -5.55
N VAL A 49 -1.50 5.76 -5.33
CA VAL A 49 -2.79 6.15 -4.76
C VAL A 49 -2.89 5.50 -3.40
N VAL A 50 -2.95 6.31 -2.35
CA VAL A 50 -2.95 5.82 -0.96
C VAL A 50 -4.34 5.97 -0.36
N ARG A 51 -4.87 4.88 0.15
CA ARG A 51 -6.15 4.84 0.88
C ARG A 51 -5.92 4.29 2.29
N LYS A 52 -6.40 4.98 3.32
CA LYS A 52 -6.38 4.45 4.68
C LYS A 52 -7.25 3.19 4.76
N ASN A 53 -6.65 2.08 5.21
CA ASN A 53 -7.36 0.84 5.36
C ASN A 53 -8.07 0.82 6.72
N THR A 54 -9.39 0.96 6.69
CA THR A 54 -10.25 0.97 7.89
C THR A 54 -10.80 -0.40 8.25
N HIS A 55 -10.40 -1.47 7.55
CA HIS A 55 -10.74 -2.82 8.00
C HIS A 55 -10.11 -3.04 9.35
N GLY A 56 -10.95 -3.37 10.34
CA GLY A 56 -10.58 -3.41 11.75
C GLY A 56 -9.24 -4.09 11.95
N ASP A 57 -8.35 -3.36 12.62
CA ASP A 57 -7.10 -3.94 13.11
C ASP A 57 -7.40 -5.26 13.83
N PRO A 58 -6.52 -6.27 13.72
CA PRO A 58 -6.72 -7.52 14.43
C PRO A 58 -6.93 -7.24 15.91
N GLU A 59 -7.98 -7.83 16.50
CA GLU A 59 -8.28 -7.68 17.92
C GLU A 59 -7.05 -8.07 18.74
N LEU A 60 -6.43 -7.05 19.34
CA LEU A 60 -5.29 -7.26 20.19
C LEU A 60 -5.73 -7.49 21.64
N PRO A 61 -4.89 -8.20 22.43
CA PRO A 61 -5.07 -8.27 23.87
C PRO A 61 -5.16 -6.86 24.49
N PRO A 62 -5.97 -6.68 25.56
CA PRO A 62 -6.08 -5.40 26.25
C PRO A 62 -4.70 -4.87 26.66
N GLY A 63 -4.39 -3.62 26.26
CA GLY A 63 -3.14 -2.94 26.62
C GLY A 63 -2.03 -2.99 25.57
N VAL A 64 -2.20 -3.74 24.47
CA VAL A 64 -1.27 -3.69 23.34
C VAL A 64 -1.81 -2.68 22.32
N LYS A 65 -1.08 -1.59 22.11
CA LYS A 65 -1.35 -0.66 21.00
C LYS A 65 -0.70 -1.21 19.74
N LEU A 66 -1.43 -1.24 18.64
CA LEU A 66 -0.82 -1.37 17.32
C LEU A 66 -0.22 0.00 17.00
N ASP A 67 1.11 0.09 17.01
CA ASP A 67 1.78 1.26 16.47
C ASP A 67 1.63 1.25 14.95
N GLY A 68 1.34 2.42 14.37
CA GLY A 68 1.25 2.67 12.93
C GLY A 68 -0.16 2.56 12.33
N ASP A 69 -0.35 3.22 11.18
CA ASP A 69 -1.59 3.25 10.43
C ASP A 69 -1.56 2.24 9.27
N CYS A 70 -2.67 1.52 9.05
CA CYS A 70 -2.80 0.59 7.92
C CYS A 70 -3.24 1.32 6.65
N PHE A 71 -2.59 1.01 5.53
CA PHE A 71 -2.86 1.61 4.23
C PHE A 71 -2.97 0.56 3.12
N ASP A 72 -3.86 0.84 2.19
CA ASP A 72 -3.88 0.26 0.86
C ASP A 72 -3.13 1.24 -0.07
N VAL A 73 -1.98 0.83 -0.58
CA VAL A 73 -1.17 1.58 -1.53
C VAL A 73 -1.34 0.94 -2.90
N PHE A 74 -1.97 1.66 -3.83
CA PHE A 74 -2.08 1.25 -5.22
C PHE A 74 -0.95 1.89 -6.00
N CYS A 75 -0.20 1.08 -6.73
CA CYS A 75 1.01 1.48 -7.42
C CYS A 75 1.22 0.61 -8.65
N GLU A 76 2.01 1.08 -9.60
CA GLU A 76 2.25 0.40 -10.86
C GLU A 76 3.73 0.12 -11.04
N THR A 77 4.07 -1.12 -11.43
CA THR A 77 5.43 -1.44 -11.86
C THR A 77 5.75 -0.73 -13.19
N THR A 78 7.02 -0.58 -13.52
CA THR A 78 7.49 -0.07 -14.82
C THR A 78 7.01 -0.91 -16.01
N GLU A 79 6.65 -2.18 -15.77
CA GLU A 79 6.03 -3.07 -16.76
C GLU A 79 4.50 -2.86 -16.92
N GLY A 80 3.90 -1.91 -16.19
CA GLY A 80 2.47 -1.61 -16.25
C GLY A 80 1.59 -2.55 -15.42
N ARG A 81 2.17 -3.28 -14.46
CA ARG A 81 1.41 -4.16 -13.55
C ARG A 81 0.97 -3.37 -12.33
N VAL A 82 -0.34 -3.21 -12.16
CA VAL A 82 -0.90 -2.57 -10.96
C VAL A 82 -0.87 -3.54 -9.78
N LEU A 83 -0.29 -3.10 -8.68
CA LEU A 83 -0.22 -3.78 -7.39
C LEU A 83 -1.02 -2.99 -6.35
N LYS A 84 -1.76 -3.72 -5.52
CA LYS A 84 -2.32 -3.20 -4.27
C LYS A 84 -1.49 -3.74 -3.12
N ILE A 85 -0.64 -2.91 -2.56
CA ILE A 85 0.21 -3.22 -1.42
C ILE A 85 -0.54 -2.84 -0.15
N ILE A 86 -0.80 -3.82 0.70
CA ILE A 86 -1.39 -3.59 2.01
C ILE A 86 -0.26 -3.63 3.02
N GLY A 87 -0.12 -2.55 3.78
CA GLY A 87 0.93 -2.45 4.77
C GLY A 87 0.61 -1.48 5.89
N ARG A 88 1.50 -1.45 6.87
CA ARG A 88 1.40 -0.55 8.01
C ARG A 88 2.55 0.43 8.03
N LEU A 89 2.22 1.72 8.08
CA LEU A 89 3.20 2.80 8.21
C LEU A 89 3.35 3.20 9.67
N TYR A 90 4.56 3.04 10.21
CA TYR A 90 4.89 3.46 11.56
C TYR A 90 5.25 4.95 11.63
N GLU A 91 5.18 5.54 12.81
CA GLU A 91 5.63 6.93 13.03
C GLU A 91 7.11 7.14 12.67
N SER A 92 7.93 6.09 12.74
CA SER A 92 9.33 6.11 12.30
C SER A 92 9.52 6.28 10.79
N GLY A 93 8.44 6.16 10.00
CA GLY A 93 8.47 6.19 8.54
C GLY A 93 8.74 4.83 7.89
N GLN A 94 8.89 3.78 8.69
CA GLN A 94 9.00 2.41 8.17
C GLN A 94 7.63 1.88 7.74
N PHE A 95 7.55 1.29 6.55
CA PHE A 95 6.35 0.66 6.03
C PHE A 95 6.49 -0.86 6.03
N GLN A 96 5.76 -1.53 6.91
CA GLN A 96 5.69 -2.98 6.90
C GLN A 96 4.72 -3.45 5.82
N VAL A 97 5.22 -4.12 4.79
CA VAL A 97 4.37 -4.81 3.82
C VAL A 97 3.77 -6.06 4.46
N ILE A 98 2.44 -6.09 4.56
CA ILE A 98 1.67 -7.21 5.13
C ILE A 98 1.31 -8.21 4.03
N THR A 99 0.83 -7.72 2.89
CA THR A 99 0.49 -8.53 1.72
C THR A 99 0.44 -7.66 0.46
N VAL A 100 0.54 -8.30 -0.70
CA VAL A 100 0.34 -7.69 -2.01
C VAL A 100 -0.79 -8.43 -2.74
N ILE A 101 -1.68 -7.67 -3.37
CA ILE A 101 -2.80 -8.17 -4.16
C ILE A 101 -2.59 -7.76 -5.61
N THR A 102 -2.61 -8.76 -6.49
CA THR A 102 -2.42 -8.60 -7.95
C THR A 102 -3.73 -8.74 -8.73
N ASN A 103 -4.69 -9.49 -8.18
CA ASN A 103 -6.03 -9.63 -8.74
C ASN A 103 -6.94 -8.60 -8.08
N ILE A 104 -6.70 -7.33 -8.42
CA ILE A 104 -7.42 -6.20 -7.83
C ILE A 104 -8.86 -6.20 -8.33
N SER A 105 -9.82 -5.97 -7.43
CA SER A 105 -11.24 -5.92 -7.79
C SER A 105 -11.53 -4.77 -8.76
N GLU A 106 -12.55 -4.92 -9.60
CA GLU A 106 -12.95 -3.86 -10.55
C GLU A 106 -13.28 -2.53 -9.84
N ALA A 107 -13.87 -2.60 -8.64
CA ALA A 107 -14.16 -1.41 -7.83
C ALA A 107 -12.87 -0.70 -7.37
N ASP A 108 -11.89 -1.46 -6.88
CA ASP A 108 -10.59 -0.92 -6.48
C ASP A 108 -9.80 -0.38 -7.69
N MET A 109 -9.87 -1.05 -8.85
CA MET A 109 -9.23 -0.55 -10.09
C MET A 109 -9.86 0.76 -10.56
N ARG A 110 -11.19 0.89 -10.54
CA ARG A 110 -11.88 2.15 -10.87
C ARG A 110 -11.50 3.28 -9.92
N TYR A 111 -11.37 2.98 -8.63
CA TYR A 111 -10.90 3.93 -7.64
C TYR A 111 -9.46 4.38 -7.95
N TYR A 112 -8.56 3.43 -8.19
CA TYR A 112 -7.16 3.71 -8.55
C TYR A 112 -7.05 4.65 -9.76
N TYR A 113 -7.68 4.33 -10.89
CA TYR A 113 -7.56 5.17 -12.09
C TYR A 113 -8.12 6.57 -11.87
N ARG A 114 -9.28 6.68 -11.21
CA ARG A 114 -9.89 7.98 -10.90
C ARG A 114 -8.97 8.87 -10.06
N GLU A 115 -8.35 8.32 -9.02
CA GLU A 115 -7.47 9.10 -8.16
C GLU A 115 -6.11 9.36 -8.82
N LYS A 116 -5.59 8.43 -9.63
CA LYS A 116 -4.34 8.60 -10.37
C LYS A 116 -4.44 9.75 -11.38
N GLU A 117 -5.55 9.87 -12.11
CA GLU A 117 -5.81 11.01 -13.00
C GLU A 117 -5.73 12.35 -12.26
N LEU A 118 -6.28 12.43 -11.05
CA LEU A 118 -6.26 13.65 -10.24
C LEU A 118 -4.84 14.04 -9.77
N ILE A 119 -3.98 13.05 -9.53
CA ILE A 119 -2.58 13.28 -9.12
C ILE A 119 -1.73 13.73 -10.31
N GLN A 120 -1.98 13.17 -11.49
CA GLN A 120 -1.23 13.53 -12.71
C GLN A 120 -1.59 14.92 -13.26
N ASP A 121 -2.78 15.42 -12.92
CA ASP A 121 -3.26 16.75 -13.30
C ASP A 121 -2.81 17.87 -12.32
N GLU A 122 -2.20 17.54 -11.17
CA GLU A 122 -1.63 18.49 -10.18
C GLU A 122 -0.16 18.85 -10.48
#